data_AF-A0A0P4URL6-F1
#
_entry.id   AF-A0A0P4URL6-F1
#
_cell.length_a   1.000
_cell.length_b   1.000
_cell.length_c   1.000
_cell.angle_alpha   90.00
_cell.angle_beta   90.00
_cell.angle_gamma   90.00
#
_symmetry.space_group_name_H-M   'P 1'
#
loop_
_entity.id
_entity.type
_entity.pdbx_description
1 polymer ?
#
loop_
_entity_poly.entity_id
_entity_poly.type
_entity_poly.pdbx_seq_one_letter_code
_entity_poly.pdbx_strand_id
1 'polypeptide(L)'
;MALPTVILPGYLAGAIDYRDMQQTLIDLGIPAVTVPLVRRDWLPTLGGRSVLPILEALDRTVQQVRQTYNTEKVNLVGHSAGGWISRIYLGEKAYDVHGIVDNRTYAWQAHQYVSTLCTLGTPQTSYERWTLKNLNFVNFTYPGAFYPSVRYVCVAGKSVFGARRLGSWLAYSSYQLTGGRGDVWGDGITPIEAAHLEGAENLVYEGVWHSPRSPGGKWYGTAEIAKQWATHLN
;
A
#
# COMPACT_ATOMS: atom_id res chain seq x y z
N MET A 1 14.78 11.39 16.64
CA MET A 1 15.10 10.31 15.67
C MET A 1 13.83 10.05 14.89
N ALA A 2 13.93 9.84 13.57
CA ALA A 2 12.76 9.48 12.76
C ALA A 2 12.16 8.16 13.27
N LEU A 3 10.84 8.02 13.21
CA LEU A 3 10.20 6.77 13.59
C LEU A 3 10.60 5.66 12.61
N PRO A 4 10.81 4.42 13.09
CA PRO A 4 11.09 3.32 12.19
C PRO A 4 9.89 3.06 11.27
N THR A 5 10.17 2.71 10.03
CA THR A 5 9.20 2.54 8.95
C THR A 5 9.07 1.07 8.58
N VAL A 6 7.84 0.56 8.56
CA VAL A 6 7.54 -0.78 8.04
C VAL A 6 6.95 -0.67 6.64
N ILE A 7 7.60 -1.31 5.67
CA ILE A 7 7.15 -1.34 4.27
C ILE A 7 6.35 -2.62 4.04
N LEU A 8 5.10 -2.50 3.61
CA LEU A 8 4.28 -3.62 3.15
C LEU A 8 4.28 -3.71 1.62
N PRO A 9 4.85 -4.79 1.04
CA PRO A 9 4.79 -5.06 -0.38
C PRO A 9 3.38 -5.10 -0.98
N GLY A 10 3.31 -4.78 -2.27
CA GLY A 10 2.14 -5.02 -3.11
C GLY A 10 1.92 -6.50 -3.46
N TYR A 11 0.73 -6.78 -3.97
CA TYR A 11 0.27 -8.14 -4.30
C TYR A 11 1.25 -8.89 -5.22
N LEU A 12 1.52 -10.15 -4.91
CA LEU A 12 2.48 -11.03 -5.61
C LEU A 12 3.94 -10.53 -5.64
N ALA A 13 4.29 -9.47 -4.90
CA ALA A 13 5.67 -9.01 -4.76
C ALA A 13 6.34 -9.63 -3.53
N GLY A 14 7.67 -9.75 -3.57
CA GLY A 14 8.46 -10.15 -2.41
C GLY A 14 9.21 -8.96 -1.82
N ALA A 15 9.69 -9.08 -0.58
CA ALA A 15 10.50 -8.07 0.09
C ALA A 15 11.75 -7.69 -0.73
N ILE A 16 12.29 -8.63 -1.49
CA ILE A 16 13.44 -8.41 -2.38
C ILE A 16 13.21 -7.28 -3.38
N ASP A 17 11.99 -7.12 -3.90
CA ASP A 17 11.66 -6.10 -4.90
C ASP A 17 11.72 -4.67 -4.30
N TYR A 18 11.78 -4.53 -2.96
CA TYR A 18 11.80 -3.25 -2.23
C TYR A 18 13.14 -2.96 -1.56
N ARG A 19 14.16 -3.80 -1.78
CA ARG A 19 15.47 -3.67 -1.11
C ARG A 19 16.09 -2.29 -1.29
N ASP A 20 16.10 -1.77 -2.51
CA ASP A 20 16.72 -0.47 -2.81
C ASP A 20 15.93 0.70 -2.19
N MET A 21 14.61 0.57 -2.12
CA MET A 21 13.73 1.53 -1.44
C MET A 21 13.99 1.53 0.06
N GLN A 22 14.09 0.35 0.68
CA GLN A 22 14.44 0.22 2.09
C GLN A 22 15.82 0.82 2.38
N GLN A 23 16.82 0.50 1.55
CA GLN A 23 18.16 1.06 1.70
C GLN A 23 18.15 2.58 1.57
N THR A 24 17.38 3.13 0.62
CA THR A 24 17.23 4.58 0.46
C THR A 24 16.68 5.24 1.74
N LEU A 25 15.70 4.64 2.40
CA LEU A 25 15.19 5.18 3.67
C LEU A 25 16.25 5.13 4.78
N ILE A 26 16.99 4.02 4.87
CA ILE A 26 18.09 3.86 5.84
C ILE A 26 19.17 4.92 5.60
N ASP A 27 19.55 5.16 4.34
CA ASP A 27 20.55 6.17 3.97
C ASP A 27 20.08 7.61 4.29
N LEU A 28 18.76 7.82 4.38
CA LEU A 28 18.15 9.08 4.85
C LEU A 28 18.07 9.18 6.39
N GLY A 29 18.57 8.18 7.12
CA GLY A 29 18.47 8.12 8.57
C GLY A 29 17.10 7.70 9.11
N ILE A 30 16.24 7.14 8.25
CA ILE A 30 14.93 6.59 8.62
C ILE A 30 15.10 5.06 8.75
N PRO A 31 15.07 4.49 9.97
CA PRO A 31 15.17 3.04 10.10
C PRO A 31 14.02 2.38 9.36
N ALA A 32 14.29 1.38 8.52
CA ALA A 32 13.26 0.79 7.67
C ALA A 32 13.38 -0.72 7.59
N VAL A 33 12.24 -1.40 7.65
CA VAL A 33 12.12 -2.86 7.52
C VAL A 33 10.97 -3.20 6.59
N THR A 34 11.24 -3.99 5.56
CA THR A 34 10.21 -4.53 4.68
C THR A 34 9.64 -5.80 5.28
N VAL A 35 8.30 -5.93 5.31
CA VAL A 35 7.63 -7.17 5.73
C VAL A 35 8.20 -8.32 4.89
N PRO A 36 8.72 -9.40 5.51
CA PRO A 36 9.56 -10.40 4.83
C PRO A 36 8.73 -11.39 3.99
N LEU A 37 7.86 -10.87 3.12
CA LEU A 37 7.02 -11.65 2.23
C LEU A 37 7.85 -12.17 1.05
N VAL A 38 7.48 -13.35 0.57
CA VAL A 38 7.87 -13.89 -0.73
C VAL A 38 6.61 -14.12 -1.57
N ARG A 39 6.78 -14.29 -2.89
CA ARG A 39 5.64 -14.44 -3.81
C ARG A 39 4.65 -15.54 -3.40
N ARG A 40 5.16 -16.65 -2.84
CA ARG A 40 4.32 -17.78 -2.40
C ARG A 40 3.41 -17.46 -1.21
N ASP A 41 3.73 -16.45 -0.40
CA ASP A 41 2.92 -16.07 0.76
C ASP A 41 1.59 -15.45 0.35
N TRP A 42 1.49 -14.99 -0.90
CA TRP A 42 0.26 -14.50 -1.50
C TRP A 42 -0.64 -15.62 -2.04
N LEU A 43 -0.15 -16.85 -2.20
CA LEU A 43 -0.95 -17.97 -2.76
C LEU A 43 -2.27 -18.21 -2.01
N PRO A 44 -2.34 -18.14 -0.66
CA PRO A 44 -3.60 -18.28 0.07
C PRO A 44 -4.61 -17.17 -0.22
N THR A 45 -4.17 -16.02 -0.73
CA THR A 45 -5.01 -14.84 -0.99
C THR A 45 -5.58 -14.81 -2.42
N LEU A 46 -5.11 -15.70 -3.31
CA LEU A 46 -5.54 -15.78 -4.71
C LEU A 46 -7.05 -15.94 -4.85
N GLY A 47 -7.61 -15.35 -5.91
CA GLY A 47 -9.06 -15.40 -6.19
C GLY A 47 -9.88 -14.51 -5.27
N GLY A 48 -9.27 -13.49 -4.67
CA GLY A 48 -9.96 -12.58 -3.76
C GLY A 48 -10.24 -13.17 -2.39
N ARG A 49 -9.45 -14.15 -1.96
CA ARG A 49 -9.51 -14.71 -0.60
C ARG A 49 -8.95 -13.71 0.42
N SER A 50 -9.12 -14.05 1.69
CA SER A 50 -8.68 -13.23 2.80
C SER A 50 -7.18 -12.93 2.72
N VAL A 51 -6.81 -11.66 2.97
CA VAL A 51 -5.41 -11.23 3.15
C VAL A 51 -4.90 -11.42 4.57
N LEU A 52 -5.63 -12.16 5.41
CA LEU A 52 -5.28 -12.40 6.81
C LEU A 52 -3.83 -12.88 7.04
N PRO A 53 -3.26 -13.82 6.24
CA PRO A 53 -1.86 -14.20 6.41
C PRO A 53 -0.87 -13.04 6.22
N ILE A 54 -1.21 -12.07 5.36
CA ILE A 54 -0.41 -10.88 5.10
C ILE A 54 -0.53 -9.88 6.26
N LEU A 55 -1.73 -9.71 6.82
CA LEU A 55 -1.97 -8.89 8.01
C LEU A 55 -1.20 -9.41 9.23
N GLU A 56 -1.17 -10.73 9.44
CA GLU A 56 -0.38 -11.33 10.51
C GLU A 56 1.12 -11.17 10.31
N ALA A 57 1.61 -11.23 9.06
CA ALA A 57 3.01 -10.98 8.75
C ALA A 57 3.37 -9.51 8.98
N LEU A 58 2.49 -8.59 8.60
CA LEU A 58 2.63 -7.17 8.90
C LEU A 58 2.70 -6.94 10.42
N ASP A 59 1.77 -7.51 11.18
CA ASP A 59 1.72 -7.33 12.63
C ASP A 59 2.98 -7.81 13.33
N ARG A 60 3.43 -9.04 13.02
CA ARG A 60 4.69 -9.58 13.56
C ARG A 60 5.87 -8.65 13.28
N THR A 61 5.93 -8.09 12.07
CA THR A 61 7.00 -7.17 11.67
C THR A 61 6.91 -5.85 12.45
N VAL A 62 5.71 -5.28 12.59
CA VAL A 62 5.50 -4.04 13.34
C VAL A 62 5.85 -4.22 14.82
N GLN A 63 5.39 -5.30 15.46
CA GLN A 63 5.72 -5.56 16.87
C GLN A 63 7.23 -5.76 17.06
N GLN A 64 7.88 -6.51 16.17
CA GLN A 64 9.33 -6.70 16.22
C GLN A 64 10.08 -5.37 16.06
N VAL A 65 9.65 -4.50 15.14
CA VAL A 65 10.26 -3.18 14.93
C VAL A 65 10.07 -2.30 16.16
N ARG A 66 8.87 -2.24 16.74
CA ARG A 66 8.61 -1.47 17.96
C ARG A 66 9.51 -1.91 19.12
N GLN A 67 9.67 -3.22 19.30
CA GLN A 67 10.56 -3.79 20.32
C GLN A 67 12.04 -3.48 20.03
N THR A 68 12.49 -3.69 18.80
CA THR A 68 13.89 -3.51 18.39
C THR A 68 14.37 -2.07 18.56
N TYR A 69 13.52 -1.10 18.20
CA TYR A 69 13.84 0.32 18.28
C TYR A 69 13.34 0.99 19.56
N ASN A 70 12.76 0.22 20.49
CA ASN A 70 12.16 0.68 21.75
C ASN A 70 11.28 1.93 21.55
N THR A 71 10.33 1.84 20.61
CA THR A 71 9.44 2.95 20.24
C THR A 71 7.97 2.59 20.43
N GLU A 72 7.18 3.57 20.84
CA GLU A 72 5.73 3.41 20.94
C GLU A 72 5.06 3.35 19.56
N LYS A 73 5.59 4.09 18.58
CA LYS A 73 5.00 4.27 17.25
C LYS A 73 5.95 3.92 16.10
N VAL A 74 5.36 3.57 14.96
CA VAL A 74 6.04 3.35 13.67
C VAL A 74 5.39 4.16 12.55
N ASN A 75 6.08 4.30 11.44
CA ASN A 75 5.47 4.67 10.15
C ASN A 75 5.14 3.40 9.34
N LEU A 76 4.09 3.44 8.52
CA LEU A 76 3.77 2.41 7.54
C LEU A 76 3.90 2.98 6.12
N VAL A 77 4.53 2.21 5.23
CA VAL A 77 4.57 2.45 3.80
C VAL A 77 3.91 1.27 3.10
N GLY A 78 2.76 1.46 2.46
CA GLY A 78 2.05 0.42 1.73
C GLY A 78 2.13 0.66 0.23
N HIS A 79 2.69 -0.28 -0.53
CA HIS A 79 2.71 -0.18 -2.00
C HIS A 79 1.56 -0.98 -2.61
N SER A 80 0.86 -0.41 -3.59
CA SER A 80 -0.23 -1.09 -4.31
C SER A 80 -1.22 -1.70 -3.30
N ALA A 81 -1.47 -3.02 -3.34
CA ALA A 81 -2.32 -3.70 -2.37
C ALA A 81 -1.91 -3.51 -0.90
N GLY A 82 -0.61 -3.36 -0.63
CA GLY A 82 -0.11 -3.13 0.73
C GLY A 82 -0.70 -1.90 1.41
N GLY A 83 -1.11 -0.86 0.65
CA GLY A 83 -1.72 0.33 1.25
C GLY A 83 -3.11 0.07 1.83
N TRP A 84 -4.01 -0.57 1.07
CA TRP A 84 -5.35 -0.88 1.58
C TRP A 84 -5.34 -2.03 2.58
N ILE A 85 -4.39 -2.97 2.49
CA ILE A 85 -4.15 -3.97 3.55
C ILE A 85 -3.72 -3.27 4.84
N SER A 86 -2.86 -2.27 4.76
CA SER A 86 -2.46 -1.47 5.93
C SER A 86 -3.65 -0.71 6.54
N ARG A 87 -4.62 -0.25 5.73
CA ARG A 87 -5.87 0.34 6.26
C ARG A 87 -6.69 -0.65 7.08
N ILE A 88 -6.74 -1.93 6.68
CA ILE A 88 -7.37 -2.98 7.50
C ILE A 88 -6.61 -3.16 8.82
N TYR A 89 -5.28 -3.18 8.77
CA TYR A 89 -4.43 -3.36 9.95
C TYR A 89 -4.62 -2.25 11.00
N LEU A 90 -4.85 -1.00 10.59
CA LEU A 90 -5.18 0.09 11.50
C LEU A 90 -6.45 -0.18 12.33
N GLY A 91 -7.34 -1.01 11.79
CA GLY A 91 -8.71 -1.27 12.21
C GLY A 91 -8.94 -1.94 13.57
N GLU A 92 -10.00 -1.53 14.29
CA GLU A 92 -10.55 -2.28 15.44
C GLU A 92 -11.67 -3.27 15.11
N LYS A 93 -12.27 -3.20 13.93
CA LYS A 93 -13.32 -4.13 13.49
C LYS A 93 -12.70 -5.37 12.87
N ALA A 94 -13.31 -6.52 13.19
CA ALA A 94 -12.86 -7.82 12.70
C ALA A 94 -12.95 -7.89 11.16
N TYR A 95 -11.84 -8.23 10.52
CA TYR A 95 -11.73 -8.48 9.09
C TYR A 95 -12.16 -9.93 8.75
N ASP A 96 -13.47 -10.19 8.79
CA ASP A 96 -14.09 -11.51 8.71
C ASP A 96 -14.69 -11.87 7.34
N VAL A 97 -14.27 -11.15 6.29
CA VAL A 97 -14.79 -11.26 4.91
C VAL A 97 -14.85 -12.70 4.35
N HIS A 98 -14.13 -13.66 4.90
CA HIS A 98 -14.17 -15.07 4.48
C HIS A 98 -14.46 -16.05 5.62
N GLY A 99 -15.12 -15.57 6.67
CA GLY A 99 -15.38 -16.32 7.90
C GLY A 99 -14.22 -16.25 8.88
N ILE A 100 -14.53 -16.63 10.13
CA ILE A 100 -13.59 -16.68 11.24
C ILE A 100 -13.18 -18.13 11.45
N VAL A 101 -11.88 -18.32 11.66
CA VAL A 101 -11.25 -19.55 12.14
C VAL A 101 -10.70 -19.26 13.53
N ASP A 102 -10.88 -20.20 14.44
CA ASP A 102 -10.42 -20.13 15.83
C ASP A 102 -8.91 -19.87 15.93
N ASN A 103 -8.49 -19.25 17.04
CA ASN A 103 -7.09 -18.98 17.39
C ASN A 103 -6.34 -18.07 16.39
N ARG A 104 -7.04 -17.14 15.74
CA ARG A 104 -6.41 -16.11 14.89
C ARG A 104 -6.89 -14.70 15.26
N THR A 105 -6.07 -13.70 14.94
CA THR A 105 -6.37 -12.29 15.16
C THR A 105 -7.01 -11.69 13.92
N TYR A 106 -8.17 -11.04 14.06
CA TYR A 106 -8.91 -10.41 12.95
C TYR A 106 -9.00 -8.88 13.07
N ALA A 107 -8.53 -8.31 14.18
CA ALA A 107 -8.48 -6.87 14.43
C ALA A 107 -7.21 -6.55 15.23
N TRP A 108 -6.51 -5.50 14.87
CA TRP A 108 -5.19 -5.17 15.44
C TRP A 108 -5.16 -3.83 16.17
N GLN A 109 -6.15 -2.95 15.92
CA GLN A 109 -6.23 -1.61 16.51
C GLN A 109 -4.93 -0.81 16.30
N ALA A 110 -4.26 -1.03 15.16
CA ALA A 110 -2.91 -0.53 14.96
C ALA A 110 -2.81 0.99 14.83
N HIS A 111 -3.95 1.67 14.64
CA HIS A 111 -4.02 3.13 14.65
C HIS A 111 -3.43 3.77 15.93
N GLN A 112 -3.34 3.03 17.04
CA GLN A 112 -2.74 3.49 18.29
C GLN A 112 -1.22 3.63 18.22
N TYR A 113 -0.55 2.80 17.43
CA TYR A 113 0.91 2.74 17.32
C TYR A 113 1.45 2.98 15.91
N VAL A 114 0.61 3.46 14.98
CA VAL A 114 1.03 3.96 13.67
C VAL A 114 0.90 5.49 13.66
N SER A 115 1.99 6.20 13.34
CA SER A 115 1.95 7.66 13.20
C SER A 115 1.51 8.11 11.82
N THR A 116 2.00 7.43 10.78
CA THR A 116 1.78 7.80 9.39
C THR A 116 1.55 6.55 8.56
N LEU A 117 0.55 6.57 7.69
CA LEU A 117 0.38 5.63 6.59
C LEU A 117 0.64 6.37 5.27
N CYS A 118 1.77 6.07 4.64
CA CYS A 118 2.10 6.51 3.30
C CYS A 118 1.75 5.40 2.29
N THR A 119 0.87 5.68 1.32
CA THR A 119 0.49 4.72 0.28
C THR A 119 1.10 5.09 -1.05
N LEU A 120 1.69 4.13 -1.75
CA LEU A 120 2.39 4.31 -3.02
C LEU A 120 1.61 3.59 -4.12
N GLY A 121 0.94 4.33 -5.00
CA GLY A 121 0.15 3.76 -6.10
C GLY A 121 -0.93 2.77 -5.64
N THR A 122 -1.48 2.97 -4.44
CA THR A 122 -2.47 2.07 -3.86
C THR A 122 -3.85 2.34 -4.43
N PRO A 123 -4.51 1.38 -5.10
CA PRO A 123 -5.91 1.56 -5.46
C PRO A 123 -6.78 1.54 -4.19
N GLN A 124 -7.38 2.69 -3.87
CA GLN A 124 -8.34 2.87 -2.78
C GLN A 124 -9.74 2.37 -3.17
N THR A 125 -10.00 2.17 -4.46
CA THR A 125 -11.22 1.60 -5.02
C THR A 125 -10.90 0.43 -5.94
N SER A 126 -11.88 -0.43 -6.18
CA SER A 126 -11.79 -1.46 -7.21
C SER A 126 -13.17 -1.79 -7.75
N TYR A 127 -13.22 -2.12 -9.03
CA TYR A 127 -14.34 -2.74 -9.75
C TYR A 127 -14.00 -4.18 -10.17
N GLU A 128 -12.79 -4.65 -9.86
CA GLU A 128 -12.34 -5.99 -10.15
C GLU A 128 -12.91 -6.97 -9.11
N ARG A 129 -13.64 -7.99 -9.60
CA ARG A 129 -14.34 -8.99 -8.77
C ARG A 129 -13.51 -9.56 -7.62
N TRP A 130 -12.22 -9.79 -7.84
CA TRP A 130 -11.34 -10.44 -6.88
C TRP A 130 -10.92 -9.51 -5.73
N THR A 131 -10.62 -8.25 -6.01
CA THR A 131 -10.19 -7.29 -4.98
C THR A 131 -11.37 -6.55 -4.35
N LEU A 132 -12.52 -6.54 -5.02
CA LEU A 132 -13.74 -5.83 -4.61
C LEU A 132 -14.20 -6.18 -3.19
N LYS A 133 -14.24 -7.46 -2.81
CA LYS A 133 -14.75 -7.85 -1.47
C LYS A 133 -13.90 -7.27 -0.33
N ASN A 134 -12.59 -7.34 -0.49
CA ASN A 134 -11.63 -6.83 0.50
C ASN A 134 -11.68 -5.30 0.56
N LEU A 135 -11.64 -4.64 -0.59
CA LEU A 135 -11.71 -3.17 -0.65
C LEU A 135 -13.06 -2.62 -0.19
N ASN A 136 -14.17 -3.31 -0.45
CA ASN A 136 -15.48 -2.95 0.09
C ASN A 136 -15.48 -3.00 1.61
N PHE A 137 -14.90 -4.05 2.22
CA PHE A 137 -14.73 -4.09 3.66
C PHE A 137 -13.96 -2.84 4.15
N VAL A 138 -12.82 -2.52 3.54
CA VAL A 138 -12.02 -1.36 3.95
C VAL A 138 -12.82 -0.06 3.82
N ASN A 139 -13.49 0.16 2.69
CA ASN A 139 -14.15 1.42 2.39
C ASN A 139 -15.46 1.62 3.15
N PHE A 140 -16.19 0.55 3.46
CA PHE A 140 -17.40 0.64 4.29
C PHE A 140 -17.09 0.74 5.78
N THR A 141 -16.00 0.10 6.23
CA THR A 141 -15.64 0.06 7.65
C THR A 141 -14.78 1.24 8.06
N TYR A 142 -13.86 1.65 7.18
CA TYR A 142 -12.85 2.69 7.41
C TYR A 142 -12.80 3.69 6.25
N PRO A 143 -13.89 4.43 5.97
CA PRO A 143 -13.94 5.39 4.85
C PRO A 143 -12.87 6.48 4.98
N GLY A 144 -12.24 6.82 3.85
CA GLY A 144 -11.23 7.87 3.78
C GLY A 144 -10.04 7.67 4.73
N ALA A 145 -9.41 8.77 5.10
CA ALA A 145 -8.47 8.90 6.20
C ALA A 145 -9.20 8.75 7.54
N PHE A 146 -9.59 7.52 7.87
CA PHE A 146 -10.56 7.22 8.92
C PHE A 146 -10.10 7.60 10.34
N TYR A 147 -8.84 7.35 10.69
CA TYR A 147 -8.33 7.62 12.05
C TYR A 147 -7.65 8.98 12.13
N PRO A 148 -8.19 9.96 12.89
CA PRO A 148 -7.59 11.30 12.99
C PRO A 148 -6.19 11.31 13.64
N SER A 149 -5.87 10.26 14.42
CA SER A 149 -4.57 10.09 15.07
C SER A 149 -3.46 9.61 14.12
N VAL A 150 -3.82 9.22 12.89
CA VAL A 150 -2.90 8.71 11.87
C VAL A 150 -2.82 9.72 10.73
N ARG A 151 -1.62 10.12 10.34
CA ARG A 151 -1.43 10.92 9.12
C ARG A 151 -1.55 10.00 7.90
N TYR A 152 -2.41 10.34 6.95
CA TYR A 152 -2.53 9.62 5.68
C TYR A 152 -1.90 10.42 4.55
N VAL A 153 -0.98 9.79 3.82
CA VAL A 153 -0.31 10.39 2.66
C VAL A 153 -0.48 9.43 1.49
N CYS A 154 -1.09 9.88 0.40
CA CYS A 154 -1.37 9.04 -0.76
C CYS A 154 -0.63 9.59 -1.98
N VAL A 155 0.37 8.84 -2.46
CA VAL A 155 1.19 9.20 -3.61
C VAL A 155 0.70 8.44 -4.85
N ALA A 156 0.29 9.20 -5.86
CA ALA A 156 -0.12 8.72 -7.17
C ALA A 156 0.95 9.03 -8.22
N GLY A 157 1.31 8.04 -9.04
CA GLY A 157 2.18 8.23 -10.20
C GLY A 157 1.39 8.67 -11.43
N LYS A 158 1.97 9.56 -12.22
CA LYS A 158 1.40 10.05 -13.48
C LYS A 158 2.40 9.83 -14.62
N SER A 159 2.30 8.66 -15.25
CA SER A 159 3.23 8.24 -16.31
C SER A 159 2.57 7.97 -17.65
N VAL A 160 1.36 7.42 -17.63
CA VAL A 160 0.68 7.00 -18.86
C VAL A 160 -0.81 7.31 -18.80
N PHE A 161 -1.28 7.97 -19.86
CA PHE A 161 -2.70 8.15 -20.12
C PHE A 161 -3.26 6.88 -20.72
N GLY A 162 -4.26 6.29 -20.07
CA GLY A 162 -4.94 5.11 -20.57
C GLY A 162 -5.74 5.43 -21.83
N ALA A 163 -5.51 4.68 -22.89
CA ALA A 163 -6.20 4.84 -24.16
C ALA A 163 -6.36 3.48 -24.85
N ARG A 164 -7.45 3.32 -25.61
CA ARG A 164 -7.72 2.12 -26.43
C ARG A 164 -6.85 2.09 -27.69
N ARG A 165 -5.52 2.14 -27.52
CA ARG A 165 -4.51 2.05 -28.59
C ARG A 165 -3.31 1.22 -28.14
N LEU A 166 -2.55 0.72 -29.12
CA LEU A 166 -1.32 -0.02 -28.87
C LEU A 166 -0.38 0.76 -27.93
N GLY A 167 0.20 0.05 -26.96
CA GLY A 167 1.07 0.63 -25.94
C GLY A 167 0.38 1.24 -24.71
N SER A 168 -0.93 1.53 -24.77
CA SER A 168 -1.68 2.10 -23.64
C SER A 168 -2.91 1.26 -23.23
N TRP A 169 -3.30 0.27 -24.05
CA TRP A 169 -4.47 -0.57 -23.79
C TRP A 169 -4.43 -1.32 -22.45
N LEU A 170 -3.25 -1.78 -22.00
CA LEU A 170 -3.12 -2.43 -20.69
C LEU A 170 -3.42 -1.46 -19.53
N ALA A 171 -2.91 -0.23 -19.61
CA ALA A 171 -3.19 0.81 -18.64
C ALA A 171 -4.68 1.15 -18.65
N TYR A 172 -5.27 1.37 -19.84
CA TYR A 172 -6.71 1.63 -19.99
C TYR A 172 -7.57 0.56 -19.31
N SER A 173 -7.30 -0.73 -19.60
CA SER A 173 -8.03 -1.85 -19.01
C SER A 173 -7.86 -1.92 -17.49
N SER A 174 -6.63 -1.72 -17.00
CA SER A 174 -6.34 -1.70 -15.56
C SER A 174 -7.07 -0.56 -14.85
N TYR A 175 -7.11 0.63 -15.46
CA TYR A 175 -7.79 1.80 -14.92
C TYR A 175 -9.30 1.62 -14.88
N GLN A 176 -9.89 0.98 -15.89
CA GLN A 176 -11.32 0.61 -15.83
C GLN A 176 -11.62 -0.35 -14.67
N LEU A 177 -10.74 -1.33 -14.43
CA LEU A 177 -10.92 -2.30 -13.35
C LEU A 177 -10.70 -1.70 -11.95
N THR A 178 -9.91 -0.64 -11.83
CA THR A 178 -9.56 -0.03 -10.52
C THR A 178 -10.42 1.19 -10.19
N GLY A 179 -10.64 2.06 -11.17
CA GLY A 179 -11.33 3.35 -11.02
C GLY A 179 -12.60 3.51 -11.87
N GLY A 180 -13.04 2.47 -12.59
CA GLY A 180 -14.28 2.50 -13.40
C GLY A 180 -14.16 3.26 -14.73
N ARG A 181 -13.09 4.02 -14.92
CA ARG A 181 -12.81 4.82 -16.12
C ARG A 181 -11.39 4.55 -16.61
N GLY A 182 -11.24 4.32 -17.92
CA GLY A 182 -9.97 3.90 -18.52
C GLY A 182 -9.14 5.03 -19.14
N ASP A 183 -9.83 6.09 -19.57
CA ASP A 183 -9.30 7.27 -20.25
C ASP A 183 -8.82 8.35 -19.27
N VAL A 184 -7.91 7.94 -18.39
CA VAL A 184 -7.36 8.75 -17.30
C VAL A 184 -5.85 8.59 -17.20
N TRP A 185 -5.22 9.48 -16.44
CA TRP A 185 -3.80 9.39 -16.11
C TRP A 185 -3.57 8.46 -14.92
N GLY A 186 -2.44 7.76 -14.94
CA GLY A 186 -2.00 6.92 -13.83
C GLY A 186 -0.58 6.39 -14.03
N ASP A 187 -0.23 5.43 -13.18
CA ASP A 187 1.12 4.85 -13.09
C ASP A 187 1.31 3.58 -13.97
N GLY A 188 0.33 3.30 -14.83
CA GLY A 188 0.25 2.11 -15.68
C GLY A 188 -0.62 1.00 -15.12
N ILE A 189 -0.97 1.05 -13.83
CA ILE A 189 -1.83 0.07 -13.16
C ILE A 189 -2.98 0.75 -12.41
N THR A 190 -2.68 1.75 -11.59
CA THR A 190 -3.64 2.49 -10.78
C THR A 190 -3.79 3.92 -11.33
N PRO A 191 -5.02 4.36 -11.63
CA PRO A 191 -5.29 5.73 -12.04
C PRO A 191 -5.20 6.67 -10.83
N ILE A 192 -4.85 7.93 -11.08
CA ILE A 192 -4.61 8.93 -10.02
C ILE A 192 -5.83 9.04 -9.09
N GLU A 193 -7.02 9.11 -9.67
CA GLU A 193 -8.26 9.27 -8.91
C GLU A 193 -8.52 8.09 -7.97
N ALA A 194 -8.13 6.87 -8.35
CA ALA A 194 -8.24 5.70 -7.49
C ALA A 194 -7.09 5.60 -6.48
N ALA A 195 -5.95 6.26 -6.71
CA ALA A 195 -4.83 6.30 -5.78
C ALA A 195 -5.04 7.29 -4.62
N HIS A 196 -5.86 8.31 -4.85
CA HIS A 196 -6.20 9.32 -3.85
C HIS A 196 -7.24 8.81 -2.84
N LEU A 197 -7.14 9.31 -1.61
CA LEU A 197 -8.04 8.97 -0.51
C LEU A 197 -8.62 10.25 0.09
N GLU A 198 -9.93 10.26 0.32
CA GLU A 198 -10.61 11.39 0.97
C GLU A 198 -10.01 11.65 2.37
N GLY A 199 -9.76 12.92 2.70
CA GLY A 199 -9.16 13.33 3.97
C GLY A 199 -7.65 13.08 4.11
N ALA A 200 -6.99 12.46 3.11
CA ALA A 200 -5.55 12.28 3.09
C ALA A 200 -4.82 13.46 2.41
N GLU A 201 -3.52 13.57 2.67
CA GLU A 201 -2.61 14.37 1.84
C GLU A 201 -2.37 13.64 0.52
N ASN A 202 -2.97 14.12 -0.56
CA ASN A 202 -2.92 13.48 -1.88
C ASN A 202 -1.89 14.16 -2.77
N LEU A 203 -0.91 13.39 -3.26
CA LEU A 203 0.24 13.86 -4.01
C LEU A 203 0.31 13.17 -5.38
N VAL A 204 0.68 13.92 -6.42
CA VAL A 204 0.84 13.39 -7.79
C VAL A 204 2.26 13.59 -8.25
N TYR A 205 2.95 12.51 -8.61
CA TYR A 205 4.34 12.53 -9.07
C TYR A 205 4.42 12.19 -10.57
N GLU A 206 4.92 13.16 -11.34
CA GLU A 206 5.08 13.04 -12.80
C GLU A 206 6.16 12.01 -13.17
N GLY A 207 5.90 11.18 -14.17
CA GLY A 207 6.83 10.18 -14.70
C GLY A 207 7.12 9.00 -13.77
N VAL A 208 6.36 8.84 -12.68
CA VAL A 208 6.48 7.70 -11.75
C VAL A 208 5.54 6.56 -12.14
N TRP A 209 6.10 5.37 -12.31
CA TRP A 209 5.36 4.16 -12.68
C TRP A 209 5.06 3.28 -11.47
N HIS A 210 4.15 2.32 -11.67
CA HIS A 210 3.68 1.44 -10.60
C HIS A 210 4.79 0.63 -9.93
N SER A 211 5.71 0.04 -10.71
CA SER A 211 6.60 -1.01 -10.21
C SER A 211 8.01 -0.92 -10.81
N PRO A 212 9.03 -1.55 -10.21
CA PRO A 212 10.40 -1.54 -10.75
C PRO A 212 10.51 -2.17 -12.15
N ARG A 213 9.53 -2.99 -12.57
CA ARG A 213 9.50 -3.61 -13.90
C ARG A 213 8.76 -2.78 -14.94
N SER A 214 8.29 -1.59 -14.58
CA SER A 214 7.51 -0.75 -15.47
C SER A 214 8.39 -0.05 -16.53
N PRO A 215 7.84 0.30 -17.72
CA PRO A 215 8.64 0.72 -18.88
C PRO A 215 9.50 1.98 -18.70
N GLY A 216 9.11 2.92 -17.82
CA GLY A 216 9.83 4.20 -17.69
C GLY A 216 10.96 4.22 -16.67
N GLY A 217 11.33 3.09 -16.07
CA GLY A 217 12.52 2.95 -15.21
C GLY A 217 12.44 3.63 -13.83
N LYS A 218 11.54 4.61 -13.65
CA LYS A 218 11.28 5.27 -12.36
C LYS A 218 9.97 4.78 -11.77
N TRP A 219 10.01 4.33 -10.52
CA TRP A 219 8.83 3.91 -9.74
C TRP A 219 8.93 4.48 -8.32
N TYR A 220 7.91 4.27 -7.50
CA TYR A 220 7.86 4.86 -6.16
C TYR A 220 9.07 4.53 -5.28
N GLY A 221 9.70 3.36 -5.48
CA GLY A 221 10.90 2.94 -4.75
C GLY A 221 12.24 3.35 -5.37
N THR A 222 12.25 4.02 -6.52
CA THR A 222 13.48 4.59 -7.09
C THR A 222 14.02 5.66 -6.14
N ALA A 223 15.33 5.66 -5.85
CA ALA A 223 15.92 6.47 -4.78
C ALA A 223 15.54 7.96 -4.82
N GLU A 224 15.57 8.60 -5.99
CA GLU A 224 15.17 10.01 -6.17
C GLU A 224 13.67 10.27 -5.93
N ILE A 225 12.82 9.27 -6.11
CA ILE A 225 11.38 9.34 -5.85
C ILE A 225 11.11 9.05 -4.38
N ALA A 226 11.76 8.03 -3.82
CA ALA A 226 11.69 7.66 -2.41
C ALA A 226 12.06 8.83 -1.49
N LYS A 227 13.12 9.57 -1.84
CA LYS A 227 13.54 10.78 -1.14
C LYS A 227 12.45 11.85 -1.03
N GLN A 228 11.54 11.95 -2.01
CA GLN A 228 10.50 12.97 -2.02
C GLN A 228 9.39 12.61 -1.03
N TRP A 229 8.77 11.43 -1.17
CA TRP A 229 7.67 11.05 -0.29
C TRP A 229 8.13 10.71 1.14
N ALA A 230 9.40 10.33 1.33
CA ALA A 230 9.97 10.09 2.66
C ALA A 230 9.97 11.34 3.55
N THR A 231 9.91 12.55 2.97
CA THR A 231 9.78 13.80 3.74
C THR A 231 8.46 13.92 4.53
N HIS A 232 7.47 13.09 4.19
CA HIS A 232 6.19 13.03 4.89
C HIS A 232 6.17 11.98 6.02
N LEU A 233 7.28 11.27 6.23
CA LEU A 233 7.45 10.36 7.36
C LEU A 233 7.96 11.13 8.58
N ASN A 234 7.38 10.86 9.75
CA ASN A 234 7.78 11.50 11.02
C ASN A 234 8.97 10.80 11.67
#